data_AF-A0AAV7CX30-F1
#
_entry.id   AF-A0AAV7CX30-F1
#
_cell.length_a   1.000
_cell.length_b   1.000
_cell.length_c   1.000
_cell.angle_alpha   90.00
_cell.angle_beta   90.00
_cell.angle_gamma   90.00
#
_symmetry.space_group_name_H-M   'P 1'
#
loop_
_entity.id
_entity.type
_entity.pdbx_description
1 polymer ?
#
loop_
_entity_poly.entity_id
_entity_poly.type
_entity_poly.pdbx_seq_one_letter_code
_entity_poly.pdbx_strand_id
1 'polypeptide(L)' 'MEIREDPKFRSLVNQGVCSLEIRRPCPFDGGVYTCKAINPLGEASVDCKLNVKVPQ' A
#
# COMPACT_ATOMS: atom_id res chain seq x y z
N MET A 1 -1.92 -5.56 -9.55
CA MET A 1 -2.77 -4.36 -9.66
C MET A 1 -2.02 -3.24 -8.95
N GLU A 2 -1.74 -2.14 -9.64
CA GLU A 2 -1.16 -0.97 -8.97
C GLU A 2 -2.30 -0.16 -8.35
N ILE A 3 -2.09 0.29 -7.12
CA ILE A 3 -3.05 1.15 -6.43
C ILE A 3 -2.89 2.55 -7.01
N ARG A 4 -3.78 2.92 -7.94
CA ARG A 4 -3.78 4.22 -8.62
C ARG A 4 -5.16 4.87 -8.50
N GLU A 5 -5.17 6.17 -8.15
CA GLU A 5 -6.30 7.09 -8.30
C GLU A 5 -7.67 6.64 -7.74
N ASP A 6 -7.68 6.01 -6.56
CA ASP A 6 -8.91 5.73 -5.81
C ASP A 6 -8.95 6.60 -4.53
N PRO A 7 -10.01 7.38 -4.26
CA PRO A 7 -10.13 8.18 -3.04
C PRO A 7 -9.99 7.39 -1.72
N LYS A 8 -10.17 6.07 -1.76
CA LYS A 8 -9.96 5.14 -0.65
C LYS A 8 -8.47 4.95 -0.33
N PHE A 9 -7.61 4.97 -1.34
CA PHE A 9 -6.19 4.67 -1.21
C PHE A 9 -5.35 5.91 -1.51
N ARG A 10 -4.55 6.35 -0.55
CA ARG A 10 -3.64 7.48 -0.72
C ARG A 10 -2.20 7.04 -0.56
N SER A 11 -1.42 7.11 -1.63
CA SER A 11 0.03 6.96 -1.59
C SER A 11 0.69 8.30 -1.28
N LEU A 12 1.70 8.26 -0.40
CA LEU A 12 2.45 9.43 0.07
C LEU A 12 3.93 9.10 -0.01
N VAL A 13 4.73 10.04 -0.51
CA VAL A 13 6.19 9.93 -0.47
C VAL A 13 6.74 11.16 0.23
N ASN A 14 7.42 10.97 1.36
CA ASN A 14 8.03 12.06 2.11
C ASN A 14 9.41 11.63 2.62
N GLN A 15 10.45 12.41 2.30
CA GLN A 15 11.83 12.19 2.77
C GLN A 15 12.33 10.74 2.60
N GLY A 16 12.02 10.10 1.48
CA GLY A 16 12.43 8.72 1.18
C GLY A 16 11.55 7.62 1.77
N VAL A 17 10.49 7.99 2.51
CA VAL A 17 9.50 7.03 3.01
C VAL A 17 8.28 7.00 2.09
N CYS A 18 7.96 5.81 1.56
CA CYS A 18 6.72 5.55 0.84
C CYS A 18 5.67 5.01 1.83
N SER A 19 4.50 5.64 1.88
CA SER A 19 3.39 5.25 2.77
C SER A 19 2.11 5.04 1.98
N LEU A 20 1.33 4.03 2.38
CA LEU A 20 -0.02 3.76 1.87
C LEU A 20 -1.03 3.98 3.00
N GLU A 21 -1.96 4.91 2.79
CA GLU A 21 -3.10 5.15 3.67
C GLU A 21 -4.37 4.54 3.05
N ILE A 22 -5.08 3.72 3.83
CA ILE A 22 -6.37 3.12 3.43
C ILE A 22 -7.47 3.77 4.28
N ARG A 23 -8.36 4.52 3.63
CA ARG A 23 -9.47 5.22 4.30
C ARG A 23 -10.68 4.32 4.44
N ARG A 24 -11.30 4.32 5.63
CA ARG A 24 -12.44 3.44 5.98
C ARG A 24 -12.15 1.97 5.58
N PRO A 25 -11.12 1.35 6.18
CA PRO A 25 -10.73 -0.01 5.82
C PRO A 25 -11.84 -1.00 6.14
N CYS A 26 -12.01 -2.01 5.29
CA CYS A 26 -12.91 -3.13 5.49
C CYS A 26 -12.17 -4.46 5.26
N PRO A 27 -12.76 -5.61 5.60
CA PRO A 27 -12.11 -6.92 5.43
C PRO A 27 -11.63 -7.21 3.99
N PHE A 28 -12.29 -6.64 2.98
CA PHE A 28 -11.90 -6.77 1.57
C PHE A 28 -10.61 -6.03 1.20
N ASP A 29 -10.14 -5.12 2.05
CA ASP A 29 -8.82 -4.48 1.90
C ASP A 29 -7.69 -5.36 2.44
N GLY A 30 -8.01 -6.49 3.08
CA GLY A 30 -7.01 -7.47 3.47
C GLY A 30 -6.32 -8.09 2.25
N GLY A 31 -5.03 -8.38 2.38
CA GLY A 31 -4.24 -8.92 1.27
C GLY A 31 -2.74 -8.73 1.45
N VAL A 32 -1.98 -9.08 0.42
CA VAL A 32 -0.55 -8.78 0.34
C VAL A 32 -0.38 -7.51 -0.48
N TYR A 33 0.27 -6.52 0.12
CA TYR A 33 0.63 -5.26 -0.50
C TYR A 33 2.12 -5.25 -0.79
N THR A 34 2.49 -4.88 -2.01
CA THR A 34 3.89 -4.76 -2.42
C THR A 34 4.23 -3.28 -2.57
N CYS A 35 5.25 -2.81 -1.84
CA CYS A 35 5.87 -1.52 -2.11
C CYS A 35 7.06 -1.74 -3.05
N LYS A 36 7.11 -1.02 -4.18
CA LYS A 36 8.15 -1.15 -5.18
C LYS A 36 8.84 0.21 -5.42
N ALA A 37 10.15 0.25 -5.23
CA ALA A 37 11.00 1.39 -5.57
C ALA A 37 11.74 1.11 -6.87
N ILE A 38 11.71 2.06 -7.81
CA ILE A 38 12.27 1.90 -9.16
C ILE A 38 13.18 3.09 -9.45
N ASN A 39 14.37 2.82 -10.00
CA ASN A 39 15.27 3.83 -10.54
C ASN A 39 15.84 3.34 -11.90
N PRO A 40 16.62 4.14 -12.65
CA PRO A 40 17.14 3.74 -13.95
C PRO A 40 18.05 2.50 -13.93
N LEU A 41 18.60 2.14 -12.77
CA LEU A 41 19.52 1.00 -12.60
C LEU A 41 18.79 -0.29 -12.18
N GLY A 42 17.53 -0.20 -11.74
CA GLY A 42 16.74 -1.37 -11.37
C GLY A 42 15.61 -1.07 -10.40
N GLU A 43 15.22 -2.11 -9.66
CA GLU A 43 14.07 -2.09 -8.76
C GLU A 43 14.33 -2.87 -7.47
N ALA A 44 13.64 -2.47 -6.41
CA ALA A 44 13.57 -3.19 -5.15
C ALA A 44 12.11 -3.25 -4.68
N SER A 45 11.70 -4.36 -4.06
CA SER A 45 10.34 -4.55 -3.55
C SER A 45 10.31 -5.15 -2.15
N VAL A 46 9.23 -4.88 -1.43
CA VAL A 46 8.92 -5.49 -0.13
C VAL A 46 7.43 -5.78 -0.04
N ASP A 47 7.09 -6.95 0.50
CA ASP A 47 5.72 -7.40 0.69
C ASP A 47 5.27 -7.25 2.14
N CYS A 48 4.02 -6.81 2.32
CA CYS A 48 3.37 -6.66 3.62
C CYS A 48 1.99 -7.34 3.59
N LYS A 49 1.73 -8.26 4.52
CA LYS A 49 0.43 -8.90 4.68
C LYS A 49 -0.46 -8.08 5.63
N LEU A 50 -1.54 -7.51 5.10
CA LEU A 50 -2.54 -6.77 5.87
C LEU A 50 -3.73 -7.66 6.21
N ASN A 51 -4.11 -7.68 7.50
CA ASN A 51 -5.31 -8.32 7.99
C ASN A 51 -6.21 -7.29 8.69
N VAL A 52 -7.38 -7.00 8.11
CA VAL A 52 -8.36 -6.07 8.69
C VAL A 52 -9.40 -6.85 9.48
N LYS A 53 -9.38 -6.71 10.81
CA LYS A 53 -10.32 -7.39 11.70
C LYS A 53 -11.63 -6.60 11.81
N VAL A 54 -12.75 -7.33 11.87
CA VAL A 54 -14.06 -6.76 12.24
C VAL A 54 -14.12 -6.70 13.76
N PRO A 55 -14.61 -5.60 14.37
CA PRO A 55 -14.90 -5.55 15.80
C PRO A 55 -15.83 -6.70 16.19
N GLN A 56 -15.55 -7.36 17.31
CA GLN A 56 -16.46 -8.34 17.91
C GLN A 56 -17.53 -7.62 18.75
#